data_AF-A0A131ZWD7-F1
#
_entry.id   AF-A0A131ZWD7-F1
#
_cell.length_a   1.000
_cell.length_b   1.000
_cell.length_c   1.000
_cell.angle_alpha   90.00
_cell.angle_beta   90.00
_cell.angle_gamma   90.00
#
_symmetry.space_group_name_H-M   'P 1'
#
loop_
_entity.id
_entity.type
_entity.pdbx_description
1 polymer ?
#
loop_
_entity_poly.entity_id
_entity_poly.type
_entity_poly.pdbx_seq_one_letter_code
_entity_poly.pdbx_strand_id
1 'polypeptide(L)'
;MNSSKSLIFLFNLIVISLADNVLDLIEFSQTSQQFEHVTTQACRLNDDQLQSLIAYGPIQKEQKYVLIRENPNDEVFIKQSLRPLANLGYQICIFDEHSSQNPSANITILIEAGHLIRYNGRHDVDTLVRFVANLEQRFSQLPYQTISSKLDKKAYEHVLEPKIIAYFPDKTAPGFAEFEKAAKKMSPNPQFFVVHDPTFASKFRLQQPGKISLVRRLEKSQLFYQSTSSNSVDFVQANEIIEWIQKNRGLVLHELKDTNLYDPELQDPNKFQLVAIGDKSSPLGLYFFKILTKTIQNISRENEMFLNPLDSYLNDDDEEMQSSNIDSGLKTFSSSNRFIKMDDIEIVWIDSIQFPNAILNLKNRYGQIDTSSTQNVWFGLIQSPKFDSILEPITDPTRAIWFNLSRMNLSRSDRQTDQENIAIIKEWILTVTNRLQSSDAEMTDGQNIQPKLFTLEPKPIVARPNGNFVLECRVPIGKSCSWLKDSKPQPIDGLRYRLANPNHNEDCSILITGADPSMDSGEWSCQIQQNPAHRSYPVLVQIQNTEL
;
A
#
# COMPACT_ATOMS: atom_id res chain seq x y z
N MET A 1 -16.55 18.84 58.67
CA MET A 1 -15.21 18.35 59.07
C MET A 1 -14.94 17.09 58.25
N ASN A 2 -14.42 17.28 57.04
CA ASN A 2 -12.99 17.20 56.64
C ASN A 2 -12.54 15.78 56.26
N SER A 3 -11.88 15.74 55.09
CA SER A 3 -11.13 14.63 54.47
C SER A 3 -11.99 13.66 53.66
N SER A 4 -12.16 13.85 52.34
CA SER A 4 -11.15 13.79 51.27
C SER A 4 -10.42 12.45 51.24
N LYS A 5 -10.79 11.64 50.25
CA LYS A 5 -9.91 10.79 49.43
C LYS A 5 -10.68 10.41 48.17
N SER A 6 -10.38 11.14 47.09
CA SER A 6 -10.77 10.82 45.72
C SER A 6 -10.42 9.37 45.37
N LEU A 7 -11.43 8.57 45.02
CA LEU A 7 -11.23 7.50 44.05
C LEU A 7 -11.64 8.06 42.69
N ILE A 8 -10.64 8.59 41.97
CA ILE A 8 -10.73 8.76 40.52
C ILE A 8 -10.67 7.34 39.96
N PHE A 9 -11.84 6.74 39.72
CA PHE A 9 -11.94 5.53 38.92
C PHE A 9 -11.61 5.91 37.48
N LEU A 10 -10.39 5.61 37.06
CA LEU A 10 -9.98 5.49 35.66
C LEU A 10 -10.90 4.47 34.99
N PHE A 11 -11.95 4.94 34.32
CA PHE A 11 -12.67 4.15 33.33
C PHE A 11 -11.78 4.03 32.09
N ASN A 12 -10.82 3.11 32.14
CA ASN A 12 -10.31 2.48 30.92
C ASN A 12 -11.45 1.61 30.39
N LEU A 13 -12.29 2.20 29.54
CA LEU A 13 -13.14 1.41 28.65
C LEU A 13 -12.18 0.76 27.65
N ILE A 14 -11.74 -0.45 27.98
CA ILE A 14 -11.17 -1.39 27.04
C ILE A 14 -12.31 -1.75 26.09
N VAL A 15 -12.44 -0.97 25.01
CA VAL A 15 -13.03 -1.49 23.78
C VAL A 15 -12.00 -2.47 23.26
N ILE A 16 -12.23 -3.76 23.47
CA ILE A 16 -11.52 -4.83 22.75
C ILE A 16 -12.02 -4.75 21.31
N SER A 17 -11.49 -3.80 20.54
CA SER A 17 -11.34 -3.92 19.11
C SER A 17 -9.91 -4.37 18.91
N LEU A 18 -9.70 -5.63 18.49
CA LEU A 18 -8.43 -6.05 17.91
C LEU A 18 -8.15 -5.08 16.75
N ALA A 19 -7.19 -4.17 16.94
CA ALA A 19 -6.79 -3.20 15.93
C ALA A 19 -5.39 -3.57 15.48
N ASP A 20 -5.29 -4.15 14.28
CA ASP A 20 -4.04 -4.61 13.68
C ASP A 20 -3.54 -3.54 12.70
N ASN A 21 -3.42 -2.29 13.18
CA ASN A 21 -3.50 -1.10 12.32
C ASN A 21 -2.28 -0.18 12.46
N VAL A 22 -1.91 0.50 11.37
CA VAL A 22 -0.86 1.57 11.33
C VAL A 22 -1.03 2.58 12.46
N LEU A 23 -2.28 2.89 12.83
CA LEU A 23 -2.61 3.86 13.87
C LEU A 23 -1.99 3.54 15.23
N ASP A 24 -1.78 2.27 15.54
CA ASP A 24 -1.22 1.86 16.83
C ASP A 24 0.28 2.12 16.94
N LEU A 25 0.94 2.43 15.83
CA LEU A 25 2.30 2.95 15.85
C LEU A 25 2.30 4.38 16.38
N ILE A 26 1.19 5.10 16.39
CA ILE A 26 1.17 6.52 16.73
C ILE A 26 0.57 6.72 18.12
N GLU A 27 1.35 7.38 18.98
CA GLU A 27 0.81 7.92 20.23
C GLU A 27 0.37 9.37 20.05
N PHE A 28 -0.72 9.73 20.71
CA PHE A 28 -1.27 11.07 20.73
C PHE A 28 -0.91 11.75 22.04
N SER A 29 -0.07 12.78 21.98
CA SER A 29 0.00 13.77 23.06
C SER A 29 -1.17 14.73 22.90
N GLN A 30 -2.00 14.87 23.94
CA GLN A 30 -2.99 15.95 23.98
C GLN A 30 -2.24 17.27 24.20
N THR A 31 -2.08 18.08 23.16
CA THR A 31 -1.64 19.46 23.31
C THR A 31 -2.84 20.31 23.69
N SER A 32 -3.06 20.47 25.00
CA SER A 32 -4.07 21.40 25.51
C SER A 32 -3.55 22.84 25.40
N GLN A 33 -3.83 23.54 24.30
CA GLN A 33 -3.73 25.00 24.29
C GLN A 33 -5.04 25.59 24.82
N GLN A 34 -4.95 26.40 25.88
CA GLN A 34 -6.09 27.11 26.44
C GLN A 34 -6.40 28.34 25.59
N PHE A 35 -7.50 28.29 24.83
CA PHE A 35 -8.05 29.45 24.14
C PHE A 35 -9.08 30.15 25.04
N GLU A 36 -8.98 31.48 25.15
CA GLU A 36 -9.91 32.31 25.92
C GLU A 36 -11.35 32.23 25.41
N HIS A 37 -12.30 32.19 26.34
CA HIS A 37 -13.73 32.07 26.11
C HIS A 37 -14.30 33.24 25.29
N VAL A 38 -14.89 32.93 24.13
CA VAL A 38 -15.81 33.82 23.41
C VAL A 38 -17.07 33.03 23.04
N THR A 39 -18.23 33.60 23.35
CA THR A 39 -19.57 33.09 23.08
C THR A 39 -19.95 33.26 21.61
N THR A 40 -19.59 32.30 20.77
CA THR A 40 -20.36 31.97 19.57
C THR A 40 -20.87 30.55 19.77
N GLN A 41 -22.18 30.33 19.86
CA GLN A 41 -22.72 28.97 19.99
C GLN A 41 -22.67 28.28 18.62
N ALA A 42 -22.29 27.00 18.61
CA ALA A 42 -22.47 26.16 17.43
C ALA A 42 -23.98 26.00 17.12
N CYS A 43 -24.35 25.97 15.85
CA CYS A 43 -25.72 25.61 15.45
C CYS A 43 -26.00 24.16 15.80
N ARG A 44 -27.27 23.81 16.03
CA ARG A 44 -27.72 22.42 16.08
C ARG A 44 -28.62 22.15 14.88
N LEU A 45 -28.37 21.06 14.17
CA LEU A 45 -29.16 20.60 13.03
C LEU A 45 -29.87 19.30 13.41
N ASN A 46 -31.14 19.20 13.04
CA ASN A 46 -31.85 17.92 13.02
C ASN A 46 -31.63 17.18 11.68
N ASP A 47 -32.07 15.93 11.59
CA ASP A 47 -31.91 15.08 10.39
C ASP A 47 -32.44 15.77 9.12
N ASP A 48 -33.64 16.35 9.14
CA ASP A 48 -34.23 17.01 7.98
C ASP A 48 -33.43 18.23 7.53
N GLN A 49 -32.93 19.04 8.47
CA GLN A 49 -32.07 20.18 8.21
C GLN A 49 -30.71 19.75 7.66
N LEU A 50 -30.12 18.69 8.22
CA LEU A 50 -28.86 18.13 7.75
C LEU A 50 -28.98 17.60 6.32
N GLN A 51 -30.01 16.80 6.05
CA GLN A 51 -30.29 16.26 4.71
C GLN A 51 -30.57 17.37 3.70
N SER A 52 -31.36 18.37 4.09
CA SER A 52 -31.62 19.54 3.24
C SER A 52 -30.34 20.33 2.94
N LEU A 53 -29.50 20.54 3.95
CA LEU A 53 -28.23 21.24 3.82
C LEU A 53 -27.23 20.48 2.94
N ILE A 54 -27.20 19.14 3.02
CA ILE A 54 -26.37 18.28 2.17
C ILE A 54 -26.88 18.27 0.73
N ALA A 55 -28.19 18.11 0.54
CA ALA A 55 -28.80 17.94 -0.78
C ALA A 55 -28.82 19.24 -1.61
N TYR A 56 -29.14 20.36 -0.96
CA TYR A 56 -29.36 21.64 -1.62
C TYR A 56 -28.26 22.67 -1.35
N GLY A 57 -27.35 22.36 -0.41
CA GLY A 57 -26.30 23.27 0.01
C GLY A 57 -26.81 24.39 0.93
N PRO A 58 -25.92 25.33 1.28
CA PRO A 58 -26.23 26.50 2.09
C PRO A 58 -27.37 27.35 1.50
N ILE A 59 -28.32 27.76 2.33
CA ILE A 59 -29.38 28.72 1.93
C ILE A 59 -28.77 30.09 1.60
N GLN A 60 -27.74 30.50 2.35
CA GLN A 60 -26.96 31.70 2.08
C GLN A 60 -25.82 31.36 1.12
N LYS A 61 -25.80 32.02 -0.03
CA LYS A 61 -24.70 31.93 -1.00
C LYS A 61 -23.38 32.22 -0.26
N GLU A 62 -22.35 31.39 -0.47
CA GLU A 62 -21.00 31.51 0.12
C GLU A 62 -20.84 31.06 1.59
N GLN A 63 -21.92 30.69 2.30
CA GLN A 63 -21.79 30.19 3.67
C GLN A 63 -21.16 28.78 3.70
N LYS A 64 -20.11 28.59 4.48
CA LYS A 64 -19.42 27.29 4.64
C LYS A 64 -19.69 26.72 6.03
N TYR A 65 -19.71 25.40 6.15
CA TYR A 65 -19.99 24.72 7.41
C TYR A 65 -18.94 23.68 7.77
N VAL A 66 -18.67 23.57 9.06
CA VAL A 66 -18.05 22.39 9.66
C VAL A 66 -19.13 21.66 10.44
N LEU A 67 -19.50 20.49 9.95
CA LEU A 67 -20.52 19.63 10.53
C LEU A 67 -19.82 18.63 11.44
N ILE A 68 -20.18 18.62 12.72
CA ILE A 68 -19.60 17.75 13.74
C ILE A 68 -20.71 16.87 14.30
N ARG A 69 -20.50 15.55 14.29
CA ARG A 69 -21.43 14.62 14.93
C ARG A 69 -21.37 14.81 16.45
N GLU A 70 -22.53 14.84 17.11
CA GLU A 70 -22.61 15.01 18.56
C GLU A 70 -21.91 13.86 19.28
N ASN A 71 -20.94 14.20 20.13
CA ASN A 71 -20.25 13.29 21.02
C ASN A 71 -20.06 14.00 22.37
N PRO A 72 -20.42 13.37 23.50
CA PRO A 72 -20.30 13.97 24.83
C PRO A 72 -18.88 14.48 25.17
N ASN A 73 -17.85 13.89 24.57
CA ASN A 73 -16.46 14.25 24.84
C ASN A 73 -15.95 15.44 24.02
N ASP A 74 -16.71 15.91 23.02
CA ASP A 74 -16.23 16.89 22.05
C ASP A 74 -16.58 18.34 22.46
N GLU A 75 -17.25 18.57 23.60
CA GLU A 75 -17.69 19.91 24.01
C GLU A 75 -16.53 20.92 24.08
N VAL A 76 -15.39 20.51 24.62
CA VAL A 76 -14.18 21.35 24.71
C VAL A 76 -13.61 21.62 23.33
N PHE A 77 -13.48 20.58 22.49
CA PHE A 77 -12.98 20.69 21.13
C PHE A 77 -13.82 21.64 20.28
N ILE A 78 -15.15 21.50 20.33
CA ILE A 78 -16.10 22.35 19.61
C ILE A 78 -15.94 23.80 20.05
N LYS A 79 -15.93 24.07 21.37
CA LYS A 79 -15.75 25.42 21.93
C LYS A 79 -14.44 26.08 21.46
N GLN A 80 -13.35 25.34 21.44
CA GLN A 80 -12.04 25.85 21.02
C GLN A 80 -11.96 26.06 19.50
N SER A 81 -12.69 25.26 18.71
CA SER A 81 -12.69 25.34 17.24
C SER A 81 -13.51 26.52 16.68
N LEU A 82 -14.48 27.04 17.44
CA LEU A 82 -15.43 28.05 16.98
C LEU A 82 -14.78 29.32 16.42
N ARG A 83 -13.88 29.96 17.18
CA ARG A 83 -13.26 31.23 16.77
C ARG A 83 -12.26 31.05 15.61
N PRO A 84 -11.31 30.10 15.65
CA PRO A 84 -10.40 29.88 14.53
C PRO A 84 -11.10 29.57 13.21
N LEU A 85 -12.14 28.74 13.23
CA LEU A 85 -12.88 28.37 12.02
C LEU A 85 -13.81 29.51 11.54
N ALA A 86 -14.42 30.27 12.45
CA ALA A 86 -15.19 31.47 12.07
C ALA A 86 -14.30 32.52 11.38
N ASN A 87 -13.04 32.68 11.80
CA ASN A 87 -12.08 33.56 11.14
C ASN A 87 -11.75 33.10 9.70
N LEU A 88 -11.95 31.81 9.39
CA LEU A 88 -11.83 31.26 8.04
C LEU A 88 -13.17 31.31 7.25
N GLY A 89 -14.22 31.90 7.81
CA GLY A 89 -15.54 32.00 7.19
C GLY A 89 -16.44 30.78 7.37
N TYR A 90 -16.11 29.87 8.30
CA TYR A 90 -16.88 28.66 8.54
C TYR A 90 -17.77 28.77 9.78
N GLN A 91 -19.00 28.31 9.65
CA GLN A 91 -19.92 28.12 10.77
C GLN A 91 -19.89 26.66 11.24
N ILE A 92 -19.77 26.44 12.55
CA ILE A 92 -19.80 25.08 13.12
C ILE A 92 -21.25 24.72 13.45
N CYS A 93 -21.73 23.60 12.91
CA CYS A 93 -22.98 22.97 13.31
C CYS A 93 -22.75 21.57 13.88
N ILE A 94 -23.54 21.23 14.90
CA ILE A 94 -23.59 19.92 15.53
C ILE A 94 -24.86 19.22 15.08
N PHE A 95 -24.81 17.92 14.85
CA PHE A 95 -25.98 17.11 14.54
C PHE A 95 -25.94 15.79 15.34
N ASP A 96 -27.10 15.26 15.67
CA ASP A 96 -27.26 13.90 16.21
C ASP A 96 -27.55 12.95 15.03
N GLU A 97 -26.98 11.75 15.03
CA GLU A 97 -27.22 10.77 13.96
C GLU A 97 -28.13 9.68 14.52
N HIS A 98 -29.43 9.79 14.26
CA HIS A 98 -30.41 8.76 14.60
C HIS A 98 -30.65 7.76 13.46
N SER A 99 -30.28 8.09 12.22
CA SER A 99 -30.54 7.30 11.02
C SER A 99 -29.24 6.85 10.32
N SER A 100 -29.11 5.55 10.10
CA SER A 100 -27.88 4.84 9.68
C SER A 100 -27.52 4.96 8.18
N GLN A 101 -27.86 6.08 7.52
CA GLN A 101 -27.63 6.25 6.08
C GLN A 101 -26.90 7.58 5.78
N ASN A 102 -25.55 7.51 5.81
CA ASN A 102 -24.50 8.47 5.40
C ASN A 102 -23.97 9.52 6.41
N PRO A 103 -22.64 9.79 6.41
CA PRO A 103 -21.49 8.89 6.21
C PRO A 103 -20.57 8.86 7.44
N SER A 104 -19.76 7.80 7.52
CA SER A 104 -18.86 7.35 8.59
C SER A 104 -17.80 8.32 9.16
N ALA A 105 -17.80 9.61 8.82
CA ALA A 105 -16.81 10.57 9.34
C ALA A 105 -17.42 11.49 10.40
N ASN A 106 -16.78 11.57 11.57
CA ASN A 106 -17.25 12.38 12.70
C ASN A 106 -17.26 13.89 12.40
N ILE A 107 -16.43 14.34 11.46
CA ILE A 107 -16.33 15.74 11.05
C ILE A 107 -16.41 15.81 9.52
N THR A 108 -17.31 16.64 9.01
CA THR A 108 -17.50 16.88 7.57
C THR A 108 -17.46 18.37 7.27
N ILE A 109 -16.65 18.75 6.29
CA ILE A 109 -16.57 20.13 5.80
C ILE A 109 -17.52 20.26 4.62
N LEU A 110 -18.48 21.17 4.73
CA LEU A 110 -19.39 21.52 3.64
C LEU A 110 -19.00 22.88 3.07
N ILE A 111 -18.68 22.87 1.79
CA ILE A 111 -18.32 24.05 1.01
C ILE A 111 -19.43 24.30 -0.03
N GLU A 112 -19.37 25.42 -0.75
CA GLU A 112 -20.33 25.81 -1.77
C GLU A 112 -20.79 24.68 -2.70
N ALA A 113 -22.07 24.73 -3.08
CA ALA A 113 -22.71 23.80 -4.02
C ALA A 113 -22.77 22.33 -3.57
N GLY A 114 -22.85 22.08 -2.25
CA GLY A 114 -23.02 20.72 -1.72
C GLY A 114 -21.75 19.88 -1.73
N HIS A 115 -20.57 20.53 -1.83
CA HIS A 115 -19.29 19.82 -1.83
C HIS A 115 -18.93 19.39 -0.41
N LEU A 116 -18.97 18.08 -0.17
CA LEU A 116 -18.70 17.46 1.12
C LEU A 116 -17.30 16.87 1.15
N ILE A 117 -16.50 17.30 2.11
CA ILE A 117 -15.15 16.79 2.35
C ILE A 117 -15.13 16.16 3.73
N ARG A 118 -14.84 14.87 3.78
CA ARG A 118 -14.69 14.14 5.03
C ARG A 118 -13.34 14.50 5.66
N TYR A 119 -13.36 14.85 6.94
CA TYR A 119 -12.16 15.05 7.71
C TYR A 119 -11.86 13.79 8.51
N ASN A 120 -10.83 13.06 8.08
CA ASN A 120 -10.37 11.84 8.73
C ASN A 120 -9.07 12.07 9.51
N GLY A 121 -8.82 13.30 9.95
CA GLY A 121 -7.62 13.67 10.69
C GLY A 121 -7.77 13.53 12.20
N ARG A 122 -6.72 13.92 12.92
CA ARG A 122 -6.68 14.00 14.38
C ARG A 122 -7.83 14.87 14.87
N HIS A 123 -8.48 14.44 15.96
CA HIS A 123 -9.50 15.21 16.64
C HIS A 123 -8.84 16.32 17.50
N ASP A 124 -8.19 17.28 16.82
CA ASP A 124 -7.40 18.37 17.40
C ASP A 124 -7.69 19.67 16.65
N VAL A 125 -7.78 20.78 17.40
CA VAL A 125 -8.19 22.08 16.87
C VAL A 125 -7.18 22.59 15.86
N ASP A 126 -5.89 22.53 16.18
CA ASP A 126 -4.83 23.08 15.32
C ASP A 126 -4.74 22.29 14.02
N THR A 127 -4.85 20.95 14.08
CA THR A 127 -4.87 20.10 12.88
C THR A 127 -6.11 20.39 12.02
N LEU A 128 -7.31 20.50 12.61
CA LEU A 128 -8.53 20.80 11.86
C LEU A 128 -8.46 22.18 11.20
N VAL A 129 -8.03 23.21 11.93
CA VAL A 129 -7.90 24.57 11.41
C VAL A 129 -6.88 24.61 10.27
N ARG A 130 -5.73 23.93 10.42
CA ARG A 130 -4.72 23.82 9.36
C ARG A 130 -5.26 23.09 8.13
N PHE A 131 -6.04 22.04 8.33
CA PHE A 131 -6.70 21.33 7.24
C PHE A 131 -7.64 22.25 6.47
N VAL A 132 -8.54 22.94 7.17
CA VAL A 132 -9.51 23.88 6.56
C VAL A 132 -8.81 25.05 5.86
N ALA A 133 -7.79 25.65 6.48
CA ALA A 133 -7.01 26.72 5.86
C ALA A 133 -6.31 26.25 4.57
N ASN A 134 -5.73 25.04 4.57
CA ASN A 134 -5.13 24.44 3.39
C ASN A 134 -6.17 24.12 2.30
N LEU A 135 -7.39 23.69 2.68
CA LEU A 135 -8.48 23.50 1.73
C LEU A 135 -8.83 24.82 1.06
N GLU A 136 -9.04 25.90 1.82
CA GLU A 136 -9.38 27.22 1.29
C GLU A 136 -8.37 27.74 0.26
N GLN A 137 -7.07 27.55 0.54
CA GLN A 137 -6.02 27.90 -0.40
C GLN A 137 -6.17 27.16 -1.74
N ARG A 138 -6.59 25.89 -1.70
CA ARG A 138 -6.75 25.07 -2.91
C ARG A 138 -8.06 25.35 -3.63
N PHE A 139 -9.16 25.62 -2.93
CA PHE A 139 -10.45 26.00 -3.52
C PHE A 139 -10.43 27.39 -4.15
N SER A 140 -9.51 28.25 -3.73
CA SER A 140 -9.30 29.57 -4.35
C SER A 140 -8.75 29.48 -5.78
N GLN A 141 -8.28 28.31 -6.21
CA GLN A 141 -7.79 28.07 -7.57
C GLN A 141 -8.91 27.55 -8.46
N LEU A 142 -8.73 27.68 -9.79
CA LEU A 142 -9.62 27.03 -10.74
C LEU A 142 -9.69 25.52 -10.47
N PRO A 143 -10.85 24.88 -10.68
CA PRO A 143 -11.01 23.44 -10.40
C PRO A 143 -10.13 22.56 -11.30
N TYR A 144 -9.54 23.13 -12.34
CA TYR A 144 -8.58 22.49 -13.24
C TYR A 144 -7.47 23.47 -13.64
N GLN A 145 -6.34 22.94 -14.11
CA GLN A 145 -5.22 23.70 -14.67
C GLN A 145 -5.11 23.49 -16.18
N THR A 146 -4.90 24.56 -16.95
CA THR A 146 -4.68 24.44 -18.40
C THR A 146 -3.20 24.21 -18.69
N ILE A 147 -2.90 23.21 -19.50
CA ILE A 147 -1.55 22.93 -19.97
C ILE A 147 -1.43 23.45 -21.40
N SER A 148 -0.62 24.50 -21.60
CA SER A 148 -0.42 25.14 -22.91
C SER A 148 1.05 25.28 -23.31
N SER A 149 1.99 25.05 -22.37
CA SER A 149 3.41 25.22 -22.59
C SER A 149 4.23 23.98 -22.18
N LYS A 150 5.49 23.91 -22.66
CA LYS A 150 6.46 22.89 -22.22
C LYS A 150 6.71 22.95 -20.71
N LEU A 151 6.66 24.13 -20.11
CA LEU A 151 6.83 24.31 -18.67
C LEU A 151 5.66 23.67 -17.90
N ASP A 152 4.43 23.86 -18.38
CA ASP A 152 3.24 23.27 -17.77
C ASP A 152 3.25 21.74 -17.87
N LYS A 153 3.68 21.17 -19.01
CA LYS A 153 3.89 19.72 -19.14
C LYS A 153 4.91 19.23 -18.12
N LYS A 154 6.04 19.93 -17.98
CA LYS A 154 7.04 19.59 -16.97
C LYS A 154 6.44 19.66 -15.56
N ALA A 155 5.68 20.70 -15.23
CA ALA A 155 5.00 20.82 -13.94
C ALA A 155 4.02 19.64 -13.71
N TYR A 156 3.21 19.31 -14.71
CA TYR A 156 2.31 18.15 -14.69
C TYR A 156 3.07 16.84 -14.44
N GLU A 157 4.21 16.61 -15.09
CA GLU A 157 5.02 15.40 -14.92
C GLU A 157 5.59 15.27 -13.49
N HIS A 158 5.85 16.39 -12.80
CA HIS A 158 6.31 16.38 -11.41
C HIS A 158 5.19 16.14 -10.39
N VAL A 159 3.92 16.20 -10.80
CA VAL A 159 2.80 15.81 -9.94
C VAL A 159 2.81 14.30 -9.77
N LEU A 160 3.18 13.87 -8.56
CA LEU A 160 3.22 12.46 -8.15
C LEU A 160 1.88 11.94 -7.65
N GLU A 161 0.99 12.86 -7.27
CA GLU A 161 -0.38 12.58 -6.83
C GLU A 161 -1.26 12.09 -7.97
N PRO A 162 -2.39 11.39 -7.69
CA PRO A 162 -3.34 11.05 -8.73
C PRO A 162 -3.80 12.31 -9.45
N LYS A 163 -3.77 12.26 -10.78
CA LYS A 163 -4.05 13.41 -11.63
C LYS A 163 -4.86 12.99 -12.84
N ILE A 164 -5.79 13.86 -13.22
CA ILE A 164 -6.70 13.67 -14.35
C ILE A 164 -6.28 14.64 -15.43
N ILE A 165 -6.17 14.18 -16.67
CA ILE A 165 -5.91 15.05 -17.81
C ILE A 165 -6.92 14.77 -18.92
N ALA A 166 -7.45 15.81 -19.54
CA ALA A 166 -8.40 15.69 -20.64
C ALA A 166 -8.05 16.60 -21.81
N TYR A 167 -8.49 16.20 -23.01
CA TYR A 167 -8.38 17.02 -24.20
C TYR A 167 -9.75 17.52 -24.62
N PHE A 168 -9.92 18.85 -24.59
CA PHE A 168 -11.10 19.52 -25.12
C PHE A 168 -10.64 20.71 -25.95
N PRO A 169 -10.98 20.84 -27.25
CA PRO A 169 -10.51 21.92 -28.11
C PRO A 169 -10.75 23.33 -27.54
N ASP A 170 -11.88 23.51 -26.84
CA ASP A 170 -12.25 24.72 -26.14
C ASP A 170 -13.30 24.40 -25.05
N LYS A 171 -13.74 25.44 -24.32
CA LYS A 171 -14.75 25.30 -23.24
C LYS A 171 -16.18 25.02 -23.73
N THR A 172 -16.44 25.22 -25.02
CA THR A 172 -17.75 24.96 -25.64
C THR A 172 -17.87 23.54 -26.17
N ALA A 173 -16.76 22.79 -26.18
CA ALA A 173 -16.72 21.40 -26.60
C ALA A 173 -17.70 20.53 -25.78
N PRO A 174 -18.41 19.57 -26.43
CA PRO A 174 -19.29 18.64 -25.74
C PRO A 174 -18.57 17.92 -24.59
N GLY A 175 -19.24 17.83 -23.43
CA GLY A 175 -18.70 17.18 -22.23
C GLY A 175 -17.73 18.02 -21.39
N PHE A 176 -17.21 19.14 -21.89
CA PHE A 176 -16.30 19.99 -21.09
C PHE A 176 -16.96 20.51 -19.81
N ALA A 177 -18.22 20.95 -19.89
CA ALA A 177 -18.96 21.44 -18.72
C ALA A 177 -19.14 20.34 -17.64
N GLU A 178 -19.35 19.09 -18.04
CA GLU A 178 -19.47 17.96 -17.11
C GLU A 178 -18.10 17.56 -16.53
N PHE A 179 -17.02 17.66 -17.32
CA PHE A 179 -15.65 17.53 -16.81
C PHE A 179 -15.31 18.61 -15.78
N GLU A 180 -15.62 19.87 -16.05
CA GLU A 180 -15.41 21.00 -15.12
C GLU A 180 -16.22 20.81 -13.84
N LYS A 181 -17.48 20.34 -13.96
CA LYS A 181 -18.34 20.02 -12.83
C LYS A 181 -17.78 18.86 -11.99
N ALA A 182 -17.24 17.81 -12.62
CA ALA A 182 -16.54 16.74 -11.93
C ALA A 182 -15.30 17.25 -11.19
N ALA A 183 -14.48 18.08 -11.87
CA ALA A 183 -13.30 18.71 -11.30
C ALA A 183 -13.64 19.55 -10.06
N LYS A 184 -14.73 20.34 -10.13
CA LYS A 184 -15.22 21.13 -9.00
C LYS A 184 -15.67 20.26 -7.83
N LYS A 185 -16.40 19.17 -8.10
CA LYS A 185 -16.89 18.21 -7.10
C LYS A 185 -15.83 17.28 -6.53
N MET A 186 -14.64 17.19 -7.12
CA MET A 186 -13.53 16.40 -6.60
C MET A 186 -12.37 17.26 -6.09
N SER A 187 -12.49 18.58 -6.21
CA SER A 187 -11.48 19.49 -5.69
C SER A 187 -11.29 19.27 -4.17
N PRO A 188 -10.04 19.31 -3.66
CA PRO A 188 -8.82 19.63 -4.39
C PRO A 188 -7.99 18.41 -4.83
N ASN A 189 -8.46 17.17 -4.61
CA ASN A 189 -7.75 15.95 -4.98
C ASN A 189 -8.71 14.91 -5.58
N PRO A 190 -8.41 14.33 -6.75
CA PRO A 190 -7.19 14.50 -7.56
C PRO A 190 -7.12 15.86 -8.27
N GLN A 191 -5.93 16.22 -8.77
CA GLN A 191 -5.76 17.44 -9.57
C GLN A 191 -6.27 17.21 -11.00
N PHE A 192 -7.03 18.16 -11.55
CA PHE A 192 -7.55 18.11 -12.91
C PHE A 192 -6.75 19.02 -13.84
N PHE A 193 -6.48 18.53 -15.04
CA PHE A 193 -5.75 19.23 -16.09
C PHE A 193 -6.54 19.19 -17.40
N VAL A 194 -6.46 20.25 -18.17
CA VAL A 194 -7.03 20.30 -19.53
C VAL A 194 -6.00 20.79 -20.53
N VAL A 195 -6.00 20.15 -21.69
CA VAL A 195 -5.26 20.59 -22.86
C VAL A 195 -6.27 21.05 -23.91
N HIS A 196 -6.02 22.21 -24.52
CA HIS A 196 -6.86 22.74 -25.62
C HIS A 196 -6.19 22.59 -26.99
N ASP A 197 -4.86 22.56 -27.04
CA ASP A 197 -4.10 22.40 -28.27
C ASP A 197 -3.99 20.90 -28.67
N PRO A 198 -4.49 20.49 -29.85
CA PRO A 198 -4.38 19.11 -30.33
C PRO A 198 -2.93 18.60 -30.43
N THR A 199 -1.99 19.47 -30.82
CA THR A 199 -0.57 19.10 -30.96
C THR A 199 0.08 18.84 -29.61
N PHE A 200 -0.48 19.43 -28.55
CA PHE A 200 -0.03 19.22 -27.19
C PHE A 200 -0.74 18.03 -26.55
N ALA A 201 -2.03 17.83 -26.87
CA ALA A 201 -2.83 16.71 -26.41
C ALA A 201 -2.27 15.35 -26.87
N SER A 202 -1.74 15.29 -28.10
CA SER A 202 -1.08 14.09 -28.63
C SER A 202 0.10 13.62 -27.76
N LYS A 203 0.84 14.53 -27.11
CA LYS A 203 1.94 14.22 -26.19
C LYS A 203 1.50 13.52 -24.91
N PHE A 204 0.20 13.54 -24.63
CA PHE A 204 -0.42 12.81 -23.52
C PHE A 204 -1.23 11.62 -24.01
N ARG A 205 -1.05 11.18 -25.26
CA ARG A 205 -1.85 10.12 -25.90
C ARG A 205 -3.36 10.45 -25.98
N LEU A 206 -3.72 11.73 -25.88
CA LEU A 206 -5.11 12.22 -25.99
C LEU A 206 -5.41 12.62 -27.43
N GLN A 207 -5.62 11.63 -28.30
CA GLN A 207 -5.72 11.86 -29.75
C GLN A 207 -7.06 12.45 -30.22
N GLN A 208 -8.11 12.36 -29.40
CA GLN A 208 -9.47 12.75 -29.78
C GLN A 208 -10.08 13.70 -28.73
N PRO A 209 -10.85 14.73 -29.16
CA PRO A 209 -11.63 15.57 -28.25
C PRO A 209 -12.51 14.74 -27.31
N GLY A 210 -12.63 15.16 -26.06
CA GLY A 210 -13.42 14.47 -25.04
C GLY A 210 -12.71 13.28 -24.37
N LYS A 211 -11.49 12.94 -24.78
CA LYS A 211 -10.70 11.91 -24.09
C LYS A 211 -10.24 12.42 -22.72
N ILE A 212 -10.48 11.60 -21.70
CA ILE A 212 -10.08 11.82 -20.32
C ILE A 212 -9.18 10.65 -19.93
N SER A 213 -8.06 10.93 -19.26
CA SER A 213 -7.21 9.91 -18.66
C SER A 213 -6.86 10.23 -17.21
N LEU A 214 -6.55 9.17 -16.47
CA LEU A 214 -6.17 9.18 -15.07
C LEU A 214 -4.78 8.57 -14.97
N VAL A 215 -3.87 9.28 -14.32
CA VAL A 215 -2.60 8.74 -13.86
C VAL A 215 -2.70 8.55 -12.35
N ARG A 216 -2.48 7.32 -11.90
CA ARG A 216 -2.49 6.95 -10.47
C ARG A 216 -1.25 7.49 -9.77
N ARG A 217 -1.29 7.53 -8.43
CA ARG A 217 -0.17 8.02 -7.61
C ARG A 217 1.09 7.21 -7.91
N LEU A 218 2.19 7.88 -8.25
CA LEU A 218 3.49 7.28 -8.60
C LEU A 218 3.49 6.31 -9.79
N GLU A 219 2.40 6.22 -10.55
CA GLU A 219 2.36 5.43 -11.77
C GLU A 219 2.70 6.29 -12.99
N LYS A 220 3.18 5.65 -14.05
CA LYS A 220 3.41 6.32 -15.35
C LYS A 220 2.35 5.95 -16.39
N SER A 221 1.71 4.80 -16.21
CA SER A 221 0.65 4.34 -17.08
C SER A 221 -0.58 5.24 -16.97
N GLN A 222 -1.28 5.42 -18.08
CA GLN A 222 -2.52 6.17 -18.14
C GLN A 222 -3.70 5.21 -18.27
N LEU A 223 -4.70 5.39 -17.42
CA LEU A 223 -6.00 4.76 -17.58
C LEU A 223 -6.91 5.70 -18.33
N PHE A 224 -7.46 5.25 -19.45
CA PHE A 224 -8.38 6.05 -20.25
C PHE A 224 -9.82 5.79 -19.82
N TYR A 225 -10.60 6.86 -19.69
CA TYR A 225 -12.02 6.77 -19.46
C TYR A 225 -12.68 6.09 -20.67
N GLN A 226 -13.53 5.09 -20.38
CA GLN A 226 -14.38 4.42 -21.35
C GLN A 226 -15.82 4.62 -20.91
N SER A 227 -16.66 5.18 -21.79
CA SER A 227 -18.08 5.34 -21.48
C SER A 227 -18.73 3.96 -21.36
N THR A 228 -19.52 3.77 -20.31
CA THR A 228 -20.27 2.53 -20.05
C THR A 228 -21.60 2.47 -20.79
N SER A 229 -22.04 3.57 -21.43
CA SER A 229 -23.33 3.64 -22.11
C SER A 229 -23.26 3.08 -23.54
N SER A 230 -23.89 1.93 -23.77
CA SER A 230 -24.10 1.34 -25.11
C SER A 230 -25.22 2.01 -25.92
N ASN A 231 -25.89 3.02 -25.37
CA ASN A 231 -27.00 3.73 -25.98
C ASN A 231 -26.50 5.05 -26.61
N SER A 232 -26.85 5.25 -27.87
CA SER A 232 -26.34 6.24 -28.83
C SER A 232 -26.71 7.70 -28.56
N VAL A 233 -26.66 8.15 -27.31
CA VAL A 233 -26.77 9.58 -26.95
C VAL A 233 -25.56 9.92 -26.06
N ASP A 234 -24.41 10.06 -26.72
CA ASP A 234 -23.07 10.21 -26.14
C ASP A 234 -22.87 11.56 -25.43
N PHE A 235 -23.25 11.66 -24.16
CA PHE A 235 -22.74 12.73 -23.30
C PHE A 235 -22.26 12.16 -21.96
N VAL A 236 -20.97 12.27 -21.71
CA VAL A 236 -20.33 11.92 -20.43
C VAL A 236 -20.90 12.79 -19.31
N GLN A 237 -21.36 12.17 -18.23
CA GLN A 237 -21.87 12.90 -17.06
C GLN A 237 -20.79 13.09 -15.99
N ALA A 238 -20.87 14.19 -15.22
CA ALA A 238 -19.92 14.47 -14.15
C ALA A 238 -19.83 13.34 -13.12
N ASN A 239 -20.97 12.73 -12.76
CA ASN A 239 -21.01 11.66 -11.76
C ASN A 239 -20.32 10.38 -12.28
N GLU A 240 -20.46 10.04 -13.57
CA GLU A 240 -19.77 8.89 -14.18
C GLU A 240 -18.25 9.07 -14.16
N ILE A 241 -17.77 10.28 -14.46
CA ILE A 241 -16.35 10.63 -14.33
C ILE A 241 -15.88 10.42 -12.89
N ILE A 242 -16.63 10.93 -11.91
CA ILE A 242 -16.30 10.82 -10.48
C ILE A 242 -16.22 9.36 -10.04
N GLU A 243 -17.23 8.55 -10.38
CA GLU A 243 -17.28 7.13 -10.03
C GLU A 243 -16.13 6.35 -10.69
N TRP A 244 -15.84 6.62 -11.95
CA TRP A 244 -14.70 6.03 -12.65
C TRP A 244 -13.37 6.41 -11.99
N ILE A 245 -13.18 7.68 -11.62
CA ILE A 245 -11.98 8.11 -10.89
C ILE A 245 -11.89 7.40 -9.54
N GLN A 246 -12.95 7.39 -8.74
CA GLN A 246 -12.95 6.75 -7.42
C GLN A 246 -12.60 5.27 -7.50
N LYS A 247 -13.13 4.55 -8.50
CA LYS A 247 -12.84 3.14 -8.75
C LYS A 247 -11.39 2.90 -9.18
N ASN A 248 -10.78 3.84 -9.92
CA ASN A 248 -9.51 3.63 -10.58
C ASN A 248 -8.33 4.42 -9.98
N ARG A 249 -8.54 5.32 -9.03
CA ARG A 249 -7.48 6.24 -8.53
C ARG A 249 -6.32 5.55 -7.82
N GLY A 250 -6.52 4.32 -7.33
CA GLY A 250 -5.51 3.39 -6.81
C GLY A 250 -4.33 4.06 -6.09
N LEU A 251 -4.34 4.06 -4.76
CA LEU A 251 -3.23 4.61 -3.98
C LEU A 251 -2.33 3.47 -3.48
N VAL A 252 -1.12 3.38 -4.05
CA VAL A 252 -0.11 2.38 -3.63
C VAL A 252 0.71 2.89 -2.45
N LEU A 253 1.04 4.18 -2.42
CA LEU A 253 1.80 4.80 -1.32
C LEU A 253 0.97 5.90 -0.66
N HIS A 254 0.81 5.85 0.64
CA HIS A 254 0.17 6.87 1.46
C HIS A 254 1.21 7.53 2.36
N GLU A 255 1.33 8.86 2.31
CA GLU A 255 2.01 9.60 3.37
C GLU A 255 1.00 9.85 4.50
N LEU A 256 1.32 9.31 5.68
CA LEU A 256 0.53 9.52 6.87
C LEU A 256 0.77 10.92 7.42
N LYS A 257 -0.30 11.64 7.69
CA LYS A 257 -0.32 13.01 8.21
C LYS A 257 -1.34 13.09 9.33
N ASP A 258 -1.18 14.07 10.21
CA ASP A 258 -2.18 14.35 11.25
C ASP A 258 -3.57 14.62 10.65
N THR A 259 -3.68 15.11 9.41
CA THR A 259 -4.95 15.39 8.74
C THR A 259 -5.65 14.18 8.09
N ASN A 260 -5.03 12.98 8.03
CA ASN A 260 -5.62 11.80 7.38
C ASN A 260 -5.45 10.48 8.18
N LEU A 261 -5.15 10.57 9.47
CA LEU A 261 -4.88 9.42 10.33
C LEU A 261 -5.92 8.30 10.24
N TYR A 262 -7.20 8.66 10.23
CA TYR A 262 -8.33 7.74 10.25
C TYR A 262 -8.94 7.54 8.86
N ASP A 263 -8.18 7.81 7.79
CA ASP A 263 -8.67 7.60 6.43
C ASP A 263 -8.99 6.12 6.21
N PRO A 264 -10.23 5.75 5.84
CA PRO A 264 -10.60 4.36 5.61
C PRO A 264 -9.74 3.68 4.54
N GLU A 265 -9.14 4.44 3.61
CA GLU A 265 -8.22 3.87 2.62
C GLU A 265 -6.94 3.31 3.22
N LEU A 266 -6.58 3.73 4.45
CA LEU A 266 -5.42 3.23 5.20
C LEU A 266 -5.68 1.90 5.93
N GLN A 267 -6.87 1.32 5.76
CA GLN A 267 -7.32 0.18 6.56
C GLN A 267 -7.98 -0.89 5.70
N ASP A 268 -7.60 -1.01 4.43
CA ASP A 268 -8.19 -2.01 3.54
C ASP A 268 -7.73 -3.42 3.92
N PRO A 269 -8.60 -4.27 4.50
CA PRO A 269 -8.21 -5.59 4.95
C PRO A 269 -7.92 -6.56 3.81
N ASN A 270 -8.19 -6.18 2.56
CA ASN A 270 -7.98 -7.01 1.38
C ASN A 270 -6.63 -6.75 0.70
N LYS A 271 -5.81 -5.84 1.25
CA LYS A 271 -4.49 -5.50 0.72
C LYS A 271 -3.38 -5.99 1.62
N PHE A 272 -2.21 -6.22 1.03
CA PHE A 272 -0.97 -6.32 1.77
C PHE A 272 -0.59 -4.93 2.26
N GLN A 273 -0.56 -4.73 3.58
CA GLN A 273 -0.16 -3.46 4.17
C GLN A 273 1.30 -3.48 4.58
N LEU A 274 2.08 -2.67 3.88
CA LEU A 274 3.47 -2.40 4.19
C LEU A 274 3.59 -1.04 4.88
N VAL A 275 4.48 -0.95 5.87
CA VAL A 275 4.78 0.30 6.56
C VAL A 275 6.25 0.64 6.38
N ALA A 276 6.50 1.89 6.02
CA ALA A 276 7.82 2.50 6.01
C ALA A 276 7.87 3.64 7.04
N ILE A 277 8.84 3.64 7.96
CA ILE A 277 9.04 4.70 8.94
C ILE A 277 10.41 5.31 8.71
N GLY A 278 10.51 6.64 8.66
CA GLY A 278 11.81 7.30 8.56
C GLY A 278 11.71 8.82 8.69
N ASP A 279 12.83 9.47 8.96
CA ASP A 279 12.94 10.93 8.96
C ASP A 279 13.25 11.43 7.54
N LYS A 280 12.28 12.06 6.86
CA LYS A 280 12.47 12.63 5.52
C LYS A 280 13.44 13.81 5.49
N SER A 281 13.75 14.42 6.64
CA SER A 281 14.77 15.46 6.76
C SER A 281 16.18 14.89 6.93
N SER A 282 16.31 13.61 7.31
CA SER A 282 17.59 12.90 7.36
C SER A 282 18.04 12.45 5.97
N PRO A 283 19.37 12.40 5.68
CA PRO A 283 19.88 11.90 4.42
C PRO A 283 19.41 10.48 4.08
N LEU A 284 19.39 9.58 5.08
CA LEU A 284 19.01 8.19 4.89
C LEU A 284 17.50 8.04 4.67
N GLY A 285 16.67 8.69 5.47
CA GLY A 285 15.21 8.61 5.32
C GLY A 285 14.74 9.24 4.02
N LEU A 286 15.31 10.38 3.60
CA LEU A 286 15.03 10.97 2.29
C LEU A 286 15.45 10.05 1.14
N TYR A 287 16.64 9.44 1.24
CA TYR A 287 17.13 8.50 0.24
C TYR A 287 16.21 7.28 0.12
N PHE A 288 15.85 6.66 1.25
CA PHE A 288 14.98 5.50 1.26
C PHE A 288 13.57 5.81 0.72
N PHE A 289 12.99 6.97 1.09
CA PHE A 289 11.72 7.44 0.51
C PHE A 289 11.79 7.57 -1.02
N LYS A 290 12.89 8.14 -1.53
CA LYS A 290 13.13 8.30 -2.97
C LYS A 290 13.27 6.93 -3.66
N ILE A 291 14.01 5.99 -3.06
CA ILE A 291 14.16 4.65 -3.62
C ILE A 291 12.82 3.92 -3.64
N LEU A 292 12.06 3.94 -2.54
CA LEU A 292 10.72 3.33 -2.46
C LEU A 292 9.79 3.88 -3.54
N THR A 293 9.77 5.21 -3.72
CA THR A 293 9.02 5.89 -4.77
C THR A 293 9.41 5.41 -6.17
N LYS A 294 10.73 5.32 -6.44
CA LYS A 294 11.24 4.81 -7.72
C LYS A 294 10.93 3.32 -7.93
N THR A 295 10.91 2.53 -6.86
CA THR A 295 10.54 1.11 -6.91
C THR A 295 9.09 0.95 -7.36
N ILE A 296 8.16 1.72 -6.80
CA ILE A 296 6.75 1.73 -7.22
C ILE A 296 6.64 2.10 -8.71
N GLN A 297 7.33 3.17 -9.14
CA GLN A 297 7.36 3.58 -10.54
C GLN A 297 7.98 2.53 -11.48
N ASN A 298 8.93 1.73 -10.99
CA ASN A 298 9.57 0.67 -11.77
C ASN A 298 8.62 -0.52 -11.94
N ILE A 299 7.96 -0.96 -10.85
CA ILE A 299 6.94 -2.02 -10.90
C ILE A 299 5.79 -1.62 -11.83
N SER A 300 5.28 -0.38 -11.73
CA SER A 300 4.18 0.11 -12.59
C SER A 300 4.56 0.07 -14.08
N ARG A 301 5.79 0.49 -14.43
CA ARG A 301 6.31 0.42 -15.81
C ARG A 301 6.42 -1.00 -16.33
N GLU A 302 6.97 -1.91 -15.54
CA GLU A 302 7.09 -3.31 -15.96
C GLU A 302 5.72 -3.98 -16.13
N ASN A 303 4.77 -3.66 -15.25
CA ASN A 303 3.39 -4.12 -15.40
C ASN A 303 2.76 -3.59 -16.69
N GLU A 304 2.98 -2.33 -17.06
CA GLU A 304 2.50 -1.76 -18.33
C GLU A 304 3.11 -2.49 -19.53
N MET A 305 4.42 -2.76 -19.50
CA MET A 305 5.10 -3.53 -20.57
C MET A 305 4.55 -4.96 -20.70
N PHE A 306 4.21 -5.61 -19.58
CA PHE A 306 3.62 -6.94 -19.59
C PHE A 306 2.19 -6.94 -20.14
N LEU A 307 1.39 -5.92 -19.79
CA LEU A 307 -0.03 -5.83 -20.17
C LEU A 307 -0.23 -5.30 -21.60
N ASN A 308 0.64 -4.41 -22.09
CA ASN A 308 0.54 -3.77 -23.41
C ASN A 308 1.87 -3.81 -24.19
N PRO A 309 2.29 -4.98 -24.72
CA PRO A 309 3.58 -5.13 -25.41
C PRO A 309 3.74 -4.28 -26.68
N LEU A 310 2.63 -3.81 -27.28
CA LEU A 310 2.63 -3.10 -28.56
C LEU A 310 2.74 -1.57 -28.47
N ASP A 311 2.44 -0.95 -27.32
CA ASP A 311 2.40 0.52 -27.18
C ASP A 311 3.73 1.14 -26.67
N SER A 312 4.69 0.31 -26.23
CA SER A 312 5.94 0.79 -25.62
C SER A 312 6.95 1.37 -26.61
N TYR A 313 6.76 1.16 -27.92
CA TYR A 313 7.72 1.60 -28.95
C TYR A 313 7.56 3.05 -29.40
N LEU A 314 6.56 3.78 -28.90
CA LEU A 314 6.19 5.10 -29.42
C LEU A 314 6.41 6.27 -28.46
N ASN A 315 7.03 6.08 -27.29
CA ASN A 315 7.23 7.16 -26.31
C ASN A 315 8.67 7.33 -25.80
N ASP A 316 9.67 6.75 -26.46
CA ASP A 316 11.07 7.04 -26.15
C ASP A 316 11.48 8.39 -26.77
N ASP A 317 10.97 9.48 -26.20
CA ASP A 317 11.56 10.82 -26.31
C ASP A 317 12.65 11.04 -25.24
N ASP A 318 13.01 9.99 -24.48
CA ASP A 318 14.23 9.98 -23.67
C ASP A 318 15.43 9.70 -24.61
N GLU A 319 15.99 10.76 -25.19
CA GLU A 319 17.35 10.73 -25.75
C GLU A 319 18.34 10.29 -24.65
N GLU A 320 18.59 8.99 -24.55
CA GLU A 320 19.87 8.33 -24.20
C GLU A 320 19.64 6.87 -23.75
N MET A 321 19.47 5.97 -24.73
CA MET A 321 19.99 4.61 -24.63
C MET A 321 20.50 4.18 -26.01
N GLN A 322 21.78 4.41 -26.27
CA GLN A 322 22.46 3.86 -27.44
C GLN A 322 22.67 2.35 -27.26
N SER A 323 22.05 1.59 -28.17
CA SER A 323 22.51 0.34 -28.79
C SER A 323 23.54 -0.52 -28.03
N SER A 324 23.09 -1.67 -27.52
CA SER A 324 23.67 -2.98 -27.88
C SER A 324 22.82 -4.14 -27.34
N ASN A 325 22.64 -5.16 -28.19
CA ASN A 325 21.97 -6.46 -27.96
C ASN A 325 20.44 -6.47 -27.97
N ILE A 326 19.88 -6.40 -29.19
CA ILE A 326 18.43 -6.54 -29.46
C ILE A 326 18.00 -8.01 -29.69
N ASP A 327 18.89 -9.00 -29.73
CA ASP A 327 18.53 -10.37 -30.18
C ASP A 327 18.53 -11.49 -29.11
N SER A 328 18.59 -11.16 -27.82
CA SER A 328 18.57 -12.16 -26.72
C SER A 328 17.41 -12.01 -25.72
N GLY A 329 16.58 -10.98 -25.84
CA GLY A 329 15.52 -10.66 -24.87
C GLY A 329 14.20 -11.43 -25.04
N LEU A 330 14.01 -12.14 -26.15
CA LEU A 330 12.70 -12.70 -26.52
C LEU A 330 12.44 -14.15 -26.07
N LYS A 331 13.35 -14.77 -25.29
CA LYS A 331 13.22 -16.19 -24.87
C LYS A 331 13.07 -16.45 -23.37
N THR A 332 12.89 -15.42 -22.53
CA THR A 332 12.87 -15.61 -21.05
C THR A 332 11.69 -15.02 -20.30
N PHE A 333 10.59 -14.67 -20.97
CA PHE A 333 9.36 -14.21 -20.32
C PHE A 333 8.37 -15.36 -20.00
N SER A 334 8.90 -16.54 -19.66
CA SER A 334 8.11 -17.64 -19.08
C SER A 334 8.40 -17.73 -17.58
N SER A 335 7.70 -16.92 -16.80
CA SER A 335 7.39 -17.24 -15.39
C SER A 335 6.29 -16.31 -14.89
N SER A 336 5.09 -16.85 -14.70
CA SER A 336 3.91 -16.17 -14.17
C SER A 336 4.03 -15.72 -12.70
N ASN A 337 5.25 -15.67 -12.13
CA ASN A 337 5.51 -15.45 -10.70
C ASN A 337 6.24 -14.12 -10.37
N ARG A 338 6.37 -13.18 -11.32
CA ARG A 338 7.03 -11.88 -11.10
C ARG A 338 6.11 -10.66 -11.22
N PHE A 339 4.80 -10.87 -11.30
CA PHE A 339 3.84 -9.78 -11.45
C PHE A 339 3.33 -9.31 -10.08
N ILE A 340 3.65 -8.07 -9.70
CA ILE A 340 3.02 -7.41 -8.54
C ILE A 340 1.80 -6.65 -9.05
N LYS A 341 0.60 -7.07 -8.67
CA LYS A 341 -0.59 -6.25 -8.91
C LYS A 341 -0.63 -5.09 -7.91
N MET A 342 -0.46 -3.88 -8.41
CA MET A 342 -0.40 -2.67 -7.57
C MET A 342 -1.65 -2.45 -6.72
N ASP A 343 -2.81 -2.89 -7.20
CA ASP A 343 -4.07 -2.76 -6.46
C ASP A 343 -4.15 -3.65 -5.21
N ASP A 344 -3.29 -4.67 -5.10
CA ASP A 344 -3.29 -5.62 -3.98
C ASP A 344 -2.37 -5.16 -2.84
N ILE A 345 -1.63 -4.06 -3.03
CA ILE A 345 -0.65 -3.56 -2.08
C ILE A 345 -1.03 -2.15 -1.62
N GLU A 346 -0.79 -1.91 -0.34
CA GLU A 346 -0.80 -0.58 0.26
C GLU A 346 0.51 -0.37 1.02
N ILE A 347 1.16 0.77 0.81
CA ILE A 347 2.37 1.17 1.50
C ILE A 347 2.08 2.46 2.27
N VAL A 348 2.30 2.48 3.57
CA VAL A 348 2.13 3.68 4.41
C VAL A 348 3.47 4.19 4.88
N TRP A 349 3.80 5.43 4.49
CA TRP A 349 4.97 6.16 4.97
C TRP A 349 4.62 6.98 6.21
N ILE A 350 5.39 6.77 7.29
CA ILE A 350 5.31 7.52 8.54
C ILE A 350 6.57 8.35 8.69
N ASP A 351 6.42 9.68 8.70
CA ASP A 351 7.53 10.57 9.03
C ASP A 351 7.78 10.58 10.54
N SER A 352 8.94 10.07 10.96
CA SER A 352 9.28 9.98 12.38
C SER A 352 9.47 11.34 13.06
N ILE A 353 9.66 12.44 12.31
CA ILE A 353 9.67 13.78 12.88
C ILE A 353 8.24 14.23 13.22
N GLN A 354 7.28 13.91 12.36
CA GLN A 354 5.87 14.20 12.61
C GLN A 354 5.28 13.29 13.70
N PHE A 355 5.77 12.05 13.78
CA PHE A 355 5.31 11.03 14.72
C PHE A 355 6.49 10.40 15.48
N PRO A 356 7.07 11.10 16.48
CA PRO A 356 8.29 10.66 17.17
C PRO A 356 8.14 9.33 17.91
N ASN A 357 6.94 8.98 18.36
CA ASN A 357 6.68 7.73 19.09
C ASN A 357 6.49 6.53 18.14
N ALA A 358 6.40 6.74 16.82
CA ALA A 358 6.22 5.68 15.82
C ALA A 358 7.25 4.56 15.94
N ILE A 359 8.51 4.96 16.11
CA ILE A 359 9.64 4.04 16.23
C ILE A 359 9.57 3.27 17.56
N LEU A 360 9.21 3.95 18.65
CA LEU A 360 9.12 3.33 19.97
C LEU A 360 7.99 2.30 20.02
N ASN A 361 6.83 2.63 19.46
CA ASN A 361 5.67 1.73 19.43
C ASN A 361 5.90 0.53 18.51
N LEU A 362 6.56 0.76 17.38
CA LEU A 362 7.06 -0.32 16.52
C LEU A 362 7.96 -1.29 17.30
N LYS A 363 8.87 -0.79 18.13
CA LYS A 363 9.74 -1.64 18.98
C LYS A 363 8.93 -2.43 20.01
N ASN A 364 8.06 -1.75 20.75
CA ASN A 364 7.25 -2.36 21.81
C ASN A 364 6.33 -3.45 21.28
N ARG A 365 5.81 -3.27 20.07
CA ARG A 365 4.86 -4.19 19.46
C ARG A 365 5.52 -5.38 18.78
N TYR A 366 6.59 -5.14 18.01
CA TYR A 366 7.12 -6.17 17.11
C TYR A 366 8.35 -6.91 17.63
N GLY A 367 8.99 -6.44 18.72
CA GLY A 367 9.93 -7.18 19.59
C GLY A 367 11.22 -7.77 18.99
N GLN A 368 11.28 -8.06 17.69
CA GLN A 368 12.34 -8.77 16.96
C GLN A 368 13.06 -7.88 15.93
N ILE A 369 12.79 -6.58 15.94
CA ILE A 369 13.41 -5.66 15.00
C ILE A 369 14.83 -5.37 15.52
N ASP A 370 15.85 -5.68 14.72
CA ASP A 370 17.25 -5.45 15.08
C ASP A 370 17.53 -3.95 15.29
N THR A 371 17.51 -3.53 16.54
CA THR A 371 17.73 -2.15 16.98
C THR A 371 19.21 -1.80 17.15
N SER A 372 20.13 -2.71 16.83
CA SER A 372 21.56 -2.42 16.88
C SER A 372 22.00 -1.50 15.72
N SER A 373 21.16 -1.37 14.69
CA SER A 373 21.38 -0.44 13.59
C SER A 373 21.05 1.00 14.01
N THR A 374 22.00 1.91 13.80
CA THR A 374 21.84 3.37 13.95
C THR A 374 20.97 3.99 12.85
N GLN A 375 20.34 3.15 12.02
CA GLN A 375 19.61 3.56 10.84
C GLN A 375 18.16 3.79 11.26
N ASN A 376 17.77 5.06 11.45
CA ASN A 376 16.42 5.48 11.83
C ASN A 376 15.39 5.31 10.68
N VAL A 377 15.45 4.18 9.98
CA VAL A 377 14.54 3.84 8.89
C VAL A 377 14.09 2.39 9.09
N TRP A 378 12.81 2.12 8.86
CA TRP A 378 12.22 0.78 8.94
C TRP A 378 11.27 0.58 7.77
N PHE A 379 11.22 -0.65 7.25
CA PHE A 379 10.27 -1.03 6.20
C PHE A 379 9.84 -2.48 6.41
N GLY A 380 8.54 -2.76 6.43
CA GLY A 380 8.03 -4.09 6.76
C GLY A 380 6.61 -4.32 6.31
N LEU A 381 6.24 -5.59 6.17
CA LEU A 381 4.86 -6.05 6.01
C LEU A 381 4.25 -6.26 7.40
N ILE A 382 3.15 -5.58 7.68
CA ILE A 382 2.46 -5.67 8.99
C ILE A 382 1.09 -6.34 8.89
N GLN A 383 0.48 -6.37 7.69
CA GLN A 383 -0.83 -6.98 7.47
C GLN A 383 -0.88 -7.66 6.10
N SER A 384 -1.63 -8.77 6.01
CA SER A 384 -1.92 -9.47 4.76
C SER A 384 -3.43 -9.61 4.54
N PRO A 385 -3.89 -9.79 3.29
CA PRO A 385 -5.28 -10.09 2.99
C PRO A 385 -5.76 -11.35 3.72
N LYS A 386 -7.05 -11.40 4.06
CA LYS A 386 -7.72 -12.66 4.43
C LYS A 386 -8.00 -13.45 3.15
N PHE A 387 -7.28 -14.55 2.93
CA PHE A 387 -7.64 -15.53 1.90
C PHE A 387 -8.60 -16.57 2.49
N ASP A 388 -9.58 -17.02 1.70
CA ASP A 388 -10.69 -17.84 2.18
C ASP A 388 -10.23 -19.14 2.89
N SER A 389 -10.47 -19.18 4.20
CA SER A 389 -10.80 -20.35 5.04
C SER A 389 -9.74 -21.23 5.72
N ILE A 390 -8.41 -21.04 5.61
CA ILE A 390 -7.47 -21.92 6.37
C ILE A 390 -6.29 -21.19 7.06
N LEU A 391 -5.99 -19.94 6.72
CA LEU A 391 -4.91 -19.17 7.36
C LEU A 391 -5.47 -17.94 8.08
N GLU A 392 -5.23 -17.86 9.39
CA GLU A 392 -5.49 -16.63 10.13
C GLU A 392 -4.64 -15.49 9.54
N PRO A 393 -5.23 -14.31 9.30
CA PRO A 393 -4.51 -13.15 8.76
C PRO A 393 -3.30 -12.82 9.65
N ILE A 394 -2.25 -12.23 9.06
CA ILE A 394 -1.15 -11.62 9.82
C ILE A 394 -1.76 -10.44 10.59
N THR A 395 -2.26 -10.76 11.78
CA THR A 395 -2.84 -9.87 12.79
C THR A 395 -2.07 -10.04 14.10
N ASP A 396 -1.42 -11.19 14.28
CA ASP A 396 -0.43 -11.39 15.32
C ASP A 396 0.86 -10.59 14.99
N PRO A 397 1.27 -9.61 15.83
CA PRO A 397 2.50 -8.84 15.63
C PRO A 397 3.77 -9.73 15.59
N THR A 398 3.72 -10.97 16.06
CA THR A 398 4.84 -11.91 15.91
C THR A 398 5.06 -12.39 14.46
N ARG A 399 4.14 -12.09 13.54
CA ARG A 399 4.16 -12.52 12.13
C ARG A 399 4.55 -11.41 11.14
N ALA A 400 4.87 -10.20 11.63
CA ALA A 400 5.36 -9.11 10.78
C ALA A 400 6.71 -9.46 10.13
N ILE A 401 6.91 -9.08 8.87
CA ILE A 401 8.13 -9.38 8.11
C ILE A 401 8.86 -8.07 7.81
N TRP A 402 10.09 -7.95 8.28
CA TRP A 402 10.89 -6.72 8.14
C TRP A 402 11.95 -6.84 7.05
N PHE A 403 12.13 -5.75 6.30
CA PHE A 403 13.20 -5.61 5.33
C PHE A 403 14.52 -5.34 6.03
N ASN A 404 15.56 -6.11 5.68
CA ASN A 404 16.90 -5.87 6.18
C ASN A 404 17.59 -4.77 5.34
N LEU A 405 17.65 -3.55 5.89
CA LEU A 405 18.30 -2.40 5.26
C LEU A 405 19.79 -2.63 4.93
N SER A 406 20.47 -3.52 5.66
CA SER A 406 21.88 -3.86 5.40
C SER A 406 22.09 -4.50 4.02
N ARG A 407 21.02 -4.97 3.38
CA ARG A 407 21.08 -5.47 1.99
C ARG A 407 21.26 -4.35 0.98
N MET A 408 20.90 -3.11 1.33
CA MET A 408 21.07 -1.97 0.44
C MET A 408 22.53 -1.50 0.44
N ASN A 409 23.00 -1.11 -0.74
CA ASN A 409 24.27 -0.41 -0.86
C ASN A 409 24.03 1.09 -0.60
N LEU A 410 24.37 1.55 0.60
CA LEU A 410 24.22 2.94 1.04
C LEU A 410 25.53 3.76 0.92
N SER A 411 26.58 3.17 0.34
CA SER A 411 27.91 3.77 0.31
C SER A 411 28.07 4.84 -0.78
N ARG A 412 27.21 4.81 -1.80
CA ARG A 412 27.24 5.71 -2.96
C ARG A 412 25.84 6.10 -3.39
N SER A 413 25.72 7.28 -3.98
CA SER A 413 24.47 7.81 -4.54
C SER A 413 24.65 8.02 -6.05
N ASP A 414 24.88 6.94 -6.79
CA ASP A 414 24.94 6.93 -8.25
C ASP A 414 23.77 6.13 -8.86
N ARG A 415 23.57 6.28 -10.18
CA ARG A 415 22.44 5.67 -10.90
C ARG A 415 22.43 4.14 -10.81
N GLN A 416 23.60 3.51 -10.83
CA GLN A 416 23.71 2.06 -10.76
C GLN A 416 23.33 1.54 -9.38
N THR A 417 23.87 2.18 -8.33
CA THR A 417 23.55 1.87 -6.94
C THR A 417 22.05 2.05 -6.66
N ASP A 418 21.43 3.11 -7.20
CA ASP A 418 19.97 3.31 -7.13
C ASP A 418 19.21 2.15 -7.78
N GLN A 419 19.64 1.67 -8.95
CA GLN A 419 18.99 0.55 -9.66
C GLN A 419 19.12 -0.77 -8.91
N GLU A 420 20.29 -1.05 -8.34
CA GLU A 420 20.52 -2.23 -7.49
C GLU A 420 19.61 -2.20 -6.25
N ASN A 421 19.55 -1.07 -5.56
CA ASN A 421 18.70 -0.89 -4.38
C ASN A 421 17.21 -1.00 -4.71
N ILE A 422 16.76 -0.46 -5.85
CA ILE A 422 15.39 -0.63 -6.35
C ILE A 422 15.06 -2.11 -6.56
N ALA A 423 15.95 -2.86 -7.23
CA ALA A 423 15.75 -4.28 -7.49
C ALA A 423 15.65 -5.09 -6.18
N ILE A 424 16.49 -4.78 -5.19
CA ILE A 424 16.47 -5.47 -3.89
C ILE A 424 15.15 -5.26 -3.15
N ILE A 425 14.64 -4.02 -3.12
CA ILE A 425 13.36 -3.72 -2.46
C ILE A 425 12.20 -4.36 -3.20
N LYS A 426 12.20 -4.29 -4.53
CA LYS A 426 11.18 -4.93 -5.38
C LYS A 426 11.13 -6.44 -5.17
N GLU A 427 12.27 -7.13 -5.22
CA GLU A 427 12.36 -8.57 -4.99
C GLU A 427 11.88 -8.94 -3.58
N TRP A 428 12.14 -8.10 -2.58
CA TRP A 428 11.62 -8.33 -1.24
C TRP A 428 10.09 -8.16 -1.19
N ILE A 429 9.51 -7.12 -1.81
CA ILE A 429 8.06 -6.94 -1.91
C ILE A 429 7.43 -8.16 -2.61
N LEU A 430 7.95 -8.55 -3.77
CA LEU A 430 7.54 -9.76 -4.49
C LEU A 430 7.57 -10.99 -3.60
N THR A 431 8.65 -11.17 -2.85
CA THR A 431 8.82 -12.33 -1.98
C THR A 431 7.77 -12.37 -0.89
N VAL A 432 7.50 -11.24 -0.21
CA VAL A 432 6.54 -11.23 0.91
C VAL A 432 5.09 -11.34 0.42
N THR A 433 4.76 -10.77 -0.74
CA THR A 433 3.41 -10.90 -1.31
C THR A 433 3.18 -12.29 -1.93
N ASN A 434 4.16 -12.83 -2.67
CA ASN A 434 4.01 -14.14 -3.31
C ASN A 434 4.06 -15.31 -2.33
N ARG A 435 4.87 -15.23 -1.26
CA ARG A 435 4.88 -16.26 -0.19
C ARG A 435 3.50 -16.44 0.45
N LEU A 436 2.67 -15.40 0.43
CA LEU A 436 1.34 -15.38 1.00
C LEU A 436 0.23 -15.58 -0.04
N GLN A 437 0.50 -15.38 -1.34
CA GLN A 437 -0.41 -15.74 -2.43
C GLN A 437 -0.27 -17.21 -2.85
N SER A 438 0.92 -17.80 -2.70
CA SER A 438 1.18 -19.21 -3.02
C SER A 438 0.58 -20.20 -2.01
N SER A 439 -0.15 -19.72 -1.00
CA SER A 439 -1.11 -20.54 -0.24
C SER A 439 -2.43 -20.77 -0.97
N ASP A 440 -2.77 -19.96 -1.99
CA ASP A 440 -4.13 -19.93 -2.58
C ASP A 440 -4.21 -19.88 -4.11
N ALA A 441 -3.10 -20.03 -4.83
CA ALA A 441 -3.13 -20.06 -6.30
C ALA A 441 -3.00 -21.48 -6.87
N GLU A 442 -4.11 -22.23 -6.92
CA GLU A 442 -4.39 -23.19 -8.00
C GLU A 442 -5.89 -23.52 -8.09
N MET A 443 -6.67 -22.56 -8.59
CA MET A 443 -7.92 -22.86 -9.28
C MET A 443 -7.85 -22.28 -10.70
N THR A 444 -7.42 -23.11 -11.65
CA THR A 444 -8.07 -23.25 -12.97
C THR A 444 -7.53 -24.48 -13.70
N ASP A 445 -8.49 -25.25 -14.20
CA ASP A 445 -8.42 -26.31 -15.21
C ASP A 445 -7.87 -27.70 -14.81
N GLY A 446 -8.79 -28.54 -14.35
CA GLY A 446 -8.94 -29.89 -14.93
C GLY A 446 -7.94 -30.99 -14.59
N GLN A 447 -7.01 -30.80 -13.65
CA GLN A 447 -6.20 -31.90 -13.12
C GLN A 447 -6.09 -31.84 -11.59
N ASN A 448 -6.36 -32.97 -10.93
CA ASN A 448 -6.18 -33.15 -9.49
C ASN A 448 -4.73 -32.82 -9.09
N ILE A 449 -4.50 -31.63 -8.54
CA ILE A 449 -3.21 -31.27 -7.93
C ILE A 449 -3.43 -31.17 -6.42
N GLN A 450 -2.75 -32.06 -5.70
CA GLN A 450 -2.72 -32.11 -4.24
C GLN A 450 -1.99 -30.89 -3.67
N PRO A 451 -2.35 -30.40 -2.47
CA PRO A 451 -1.68 -29.26 -1.85
C PRO A 451 -0.16 -29.49 -1.77
N LYS A 452 0.65 -28.45 -2.02
CA LYS A 452 2.10 -28.57 -2.00
C LYS A 452 2.60 -28.79 -0.56
N LEU A 453 2.86 -30.05 -0.23
CA LEU A 453 3.24 -30.52 1.11
C LEU A 453 4.59 -29.94 1.60
N PHE A 454 5.49 -29.55 0.70
CA PHE A 454 6.87 -29.15 0.98
C PHE A 454 7.18 -27.76 0.41
N THR A 455 7.88 -26.94 1.20
CA THR A 455 8.37 -25.61 0.79
C THR A 455 9.64 -25.70 -0.05
N LEU A 456 10.44 -26.75 0.15
CA LEU A 456 11.58 -27.12 -0.69
C LEU A 456 11.61 -28.64 -0.82
N GLU A 457 11.49 -29.11 -2.06
CA GLU A 457 11.55 -30.54 -2.36
C GLU A 457 12.97 -30.96 -2.74
N PRO A 458 13.36 -32.21 -2.40
CA PRO A 458 14.65 -32.72 -2.76
C PRO A 458 14.78 -32.89 -4.27
N LYS A 459 16.02 -32.86 -4.76
CA LYS A 459 16.35 -33.08 -6.17
C LYS A 459 17.30 -34.28 -6.31
N PRO A 460 17.29 -34.99 -7.45
CA PRO A 460 18.28 -36.01 -7.74
C PRO A 460 19.70 -35.45 -7.71
N ILE A 461 20.64 -36.23 -7.17
CA ILE A 461 22.05 -35.81 -7.03
C ILE A 461 22.97 -36.94 -7.49
N VAL A 462 24.01 -36.56 -8.24
CA VAL A 462 25.16 -37.40 -8.53
C VAL A 462 26.33 -36.89 -7.70
N ALA A 463 26.89 -37.72 -6.83
CA ALA A 463 27.98 -37.35 -5.94
C ALA A 463 29.18 -38.29 -6.12
N ARG A 464 30.37 -37.80 -5.78
CA ARG A 464 31.63 -38.57 -5.84
C ARG A 464 31.79 -39.43 -4.59
N PRO A 465 32.37 -40.65 -4.69
CA PRO A 465 32.74 -41.45 -3.53
C PRO A 465 33.64 -40.66 -2.58
N ASN A 466 33.41 -40.83 -1.28
CA ASN A 466 34.04 -40.09 -0.18
C ASN A 466 33.79 -38.56 -0.18
N GLY A 467 32.96 -38.04 -1.10
CA GLY A 467 32.56 -36.64 -1.13
C GLY A 467 31.48 -36.31 -0.10
N ASN A 468 31.21 -35.02 0.08
CA ASN A 468 30.11 -34.52 0.91
C ASN A 468 29.04 -33.89 0.00
N PHE A 469 27.77 -34.12 0.30
CA PHE A 469 26.66 -33.50 -0.43
C PHE A 469 25.46 -33.26 0.49
N VAL A 470 24.57 -32.37 0.08
CA VAL A 470 23.37 -32.00 0.84
C VAL A 470 22.13 -32.42 0.05
N LEU A 471 21.21 -33.10 0.72
CA LEU A 471 19.85 -33.29 0.22
C LEU A 471 18.95 -32.26 0.88
N GLU A 472 18.40 -31.38 0.06
CA GLU A 472 17.57 -30.27 0.53
C GLU A 472 16.13 -30.73 0.79
N CYS A 473 15.57 -30.40 1.94
CA CYS A 473 14.14 -30.57 2.20
C CYS A 473 13.67 -29.56 3.24
N ARG A 474 12.58 -28.84 2.92
CA ARG A 474 11.94 -27.90 3.85
C ARG A 474 10.44 -28.09 3.86
N VAL A 475 9.86 -28.15 5.05
CA VAL A 475 8.42 -28.23 5.27
C VAL A 475 7.87 -26.87 5.72
N PRO A 476 6.55 -26.65 5.64
CA PRO A 476 5.92 -25.46 6.19
C PRO A 476 6.26 -25.24 7.67
N ILE A 477 6.34 -23.99 8.08
CA ILE A 477 6.68 -23.56 9.45
C ILE A 477 5.74 -24.23 10.47
N GLY A 478 6.31 -24.74 11.57
CA GLY A 478 5.57 -25.46 12.62
C GLY A 478 5.42 -26.96 12.38
N LYS A 479 5.91 -27.49 11.25
CA LYS A 479 6.00 -28.93 10.98
C LYS A 479 7.44 -29.42 11.11
N SER A 480 7.60 -30.74 11.29
CA SER A 480 8.90 -31.41 11.32
C SER A 480 8.91 -32.51 10.27
N CYS A 481 10.10 -32.86 9.78
CA CYS A 481 10.29 -33.89 8.76
C CYS A 481 11.41 -34.87 9.11
N SER A 482 11.35 -36.04 8.48
CA SER A 482 12.30 -37.13 8.57
C SER A 482 12.63 -37.66 7.18
N TRP A 483 13.74 -38.39 7.06
CA TRP A 483 14.16 -38.98 5.79
C TRP A 483 13.90 -40.47 5.71
N LEU A 484 13.50 -40.93 4.52
CA LEU A 484 13.42 -42.32 4.14
C LEU A 484 14.46 -42.59 3.04
N LYS A 485 15.22 -43.67 3.20
CA LYS A 485 16.07 -44.23 2.15
C LYS A 485 15.52 -45.58 1.73
N ASP A 486 15.26 -45.77 0.44
CA ASP A 486 14.69 -46.99 -0.12
C ASP A 486 13.42 -47.41 0.65
N SER A 487 12.57 -46.42 0.96
CA SER A 487 11.35 -46.53 1.79
C SER A 487 11.53 -46.91 3.27
N LYS A 488 12.76 -46.95 3.79
CA LYS A 488 13.06 -47.24 5.20
C LYS A 488 13.48 -45.95 5.95
N PRO A 489 13.02 -45.73 7.19
CA PRO A 489 13.43 -44.58 7.99
C PRO A 489 14.93 -44.55 8.20
N GLN A 490 15.53 -43.40 7.94
CA GLN A 490 16.96 -43.17 8.16
C GLN A 490 17.14 -42.30 9.41
N PRO A 491 17.82 -42.80 10.45
CA PRO A 491 18.13 -42.00 11.63
C PRO A 491 19.17 -40.93 11.28
N ILE A 492 18.92 -39.71 11.74
CA ILE A 492 19.77 -38.52 11.51
C ILE A 492 20.37 -38.12 12.86
N ASP A 493 21.24 -38.98 13.37
CA ASP A 493 21.84 -38.85 14.72
C ASP A 493 23.34 -39.20 14.75
N GLY A 494 23.98 -39.27 13.58
CA GLY A 494 25.35 -39.76 13.45
C GLY A 494 26.35 -38.75 12.89
N LEU A 495 27.64 -39.12 12.92
CA LEU A 495 28.72 -38.33 12.30
C LEU A 495 28.57 -38.18 10.77
N ARG A 496 27.90 -39.15 10.13
CA ARG A 496 27.73 -39.26 8.67
C ARG A 496 26.50 -38.53 8.12
N TYR A 497 25.33 -38.69 8.75
CA TYR A 497 24.07 -38.02 8.37
C TYR A 497 23.73 -36.99 9.43
N ARG A 498 23.86 -35.72 9.08
CA ARG A 498 23.57 -34.60 10.00
C ARG A 498 22.59 -33.64 9.37
N LEU A 499 21.78 -32.99 10.19
CA LEU A 499 20.99 -31.85 9.71
C LEU A 499 21.96 -30.74 9.26
N ALA A 500 21.73 -30.22 8.06
CA ALA A 500 22.47 -29.09 7.52
C ALA A 500 22.20 -27.82 8.34
N ASN A 501 20.96 -27.67 8.84
CA ASN A 501 20.51 -26.56 9.66
C ASN A 501 19.79 -27.05 10.94
N PRO A 502 20.52 -27.45 12.00
CA PRO A 502 19.92 -28.04 13.20
C PRO A 502 19.07 -27.07 14.04
N ASN A 503 19.16 -25.76 13.80
CA ASN A 503 18.41 -24.74 14.54
C ASN A 503 17.01 -24.46 13.96
N HIS A 504 16.64 -25.11 12.86
CA HIS A 504 15.40 -24.88 12.12
C HIS A 504 14.63 -26.19 12.00
N ASN A 505 13.55 -26.36 12.77
CA ASN A 505 12.74 -27.59 12.76
C ASN A 505 12.03 -27.81 11.42
N GLU A 506 11.80 -26.73 10.68
CA GLU A 506 11.21 -26.73 9.35
C GLU A 506 12.19 -27.11 8.23
N ASP A 507 13.50 -27.05 8.48
CA ASP A 507 14.55 -27.37 7.51
C ASP A 507 15.22 -28.71 7.86
N CYS A 508 14.71 -29.77 7.23
CA CYS A 508 15.24 -31.11 7.41
C CYS A 508 16.33 -31.45 6.41
N SER A 509 16.96 -30.47 5.76
CA SER A 509 18.03 -30.74 4.81
C SER A 509 19.14 -31.54 5.49
N ILE A 510 19.59 -32.63 4.88
CA ILE A 510 20.63 -33.50 5.43
C ILE A 510 21.96 -33.33 4.70
N LEU A 511 23.01 -33.11 5.46
CA LEU A 511 24.40 -33.21 5.02
C LEU A 511 24.86 -34.65 5.18
N ILE A 512 25.27 -35.26 4.06
CA ILE A 512 25.87 -36.58 4.00
C ILE A 512 27.37 -36.39 3.81
N THR A 513 28.17 -36.90 4.74
CA THR A 513 29.64 -36.79 4.69
C THR A 513 30.32 -38.12 4.45
N GLY A 514 31.28 -38.17 3.51
CA GLY A 514 31.99 -39.40 3.17
C GLY A 514 31.10 -40.40 2.42
N ALA A 515 30.52 -39.95 1.31
CA ALA A 515 29.55 -40.70 0.52
C ALA A 515 30.06 -42.09 0.11
N ASP A 516 29.31 -43.13 0.46
CA ASP A 516 29.62 -44.53 0.16
C ASP A 516 28.63 -45.08 -0.89
N PRO A 517 29.09 -45.59 -2.03
CA PRO A 517 28.22 -46.13 -3.07
C PRO A 517 27.28 -47.24 -2.62
N SER A 518 27.70 -48.06 -1.65
CA SER A 518 26.91 -49.17 -1.13
C SER A 518 25.83 -48.74 -0.15
N MET A 519 25.99 -47.57 0.50
CA MET A 519 25.11 -47.11 1.56
C MET A 519 24.27 -45.89 1.20
N ASP A 520 24.76 -45.00 0.35
CA ASP A 520 24.15 -43.69 0.07
C ASP A 520 23.44 -43.63 -1.30
N SER A 521 23.81 -44.51 -2.24
CA SER A 521 23.08 -44.65 -3.51
C SER A 521 21.70 -45.28 -3.26
N GLY A 522 20.67 -44.78 -3.94
CA GLY A 522 19.31 -45.27 -3.79
C GLY A 522 18.26 -44.15 -3.87
N GLU A 523 17.02 -44.49 -3.55
CA GLU A 523 15.91 -43.54 -3.54
C GLU A 523 15.78 -42.87 -2.17
N TRP A 524 15.80 -41.55 -2.16
CA TRP A 524 15.62 -40.75 -0.94
C TRP A 524 14.32 -39.98 -1.01
N SER A 525 13.55 -39.97 0.08
CA SER A 525 12.35 -39.15 0.18
C SER A 525 12.25 -38.50 1.55
N CYS A 526 11.75 -37.27 1.55
CA CYS A 526 11.49 -36.51 2.76
C CYS A 526 10.03 -36.73 3.18
N GLN A 527 9.78 -36.90 4.48
CA GLN A 527 8.46 -37.23 5.02
C GLN A 527 8.10 -36.29 6.16
N ILE A 528 6.86 -35.80 6.18
CA ILE A 528 6.35 -34.98 7.28
C ILE A 528 6.02 -35.90 8.47
N GLN A 529 6.60 -35.63 9.63
CA GLN A 529 6.51 -36.50 10.80
C GLN A 529 5.07 -36.56 11.37
N GLN A 530 4.34 -35.44 11.30
CA GLN A 530 2.95 -35.37 11.78
C GLN A 530 1.95 -36.13 10.88
N ASN A 531 2.31 -36.46 9.63
CA ASN A 531 1.44 -37.21 8.72
C ASN A 531 2.24 -38.14 7.79
N PRO A 532 2.31 -39.45 8.07
CA PRO A 532 3.14 -40.39 7.31
C PRO A 532 2.75 -40.57 5.85
N ALA A 533 1.54 -40.19 5.46
CA ALA A 533 1.06 -40.21 4.07
C ALA A 533 1.64 -39.05 3.23
N HIS A 534 2.23 -38.05 3.88
CA HIS A 534 2.74 -36.84 3.24
C HIS A 534 4.26 -36.95 3.03
N ARG A 535 4.66 -37.42 1.84
CA ARG A 535 6.04 -37.69 1.42
C ARG A 535 6.37 -36.96 0.13
N SER A 536 7.61 -36.50 -0.01
CA SER A 536 8.11 -35.98 -1.27
C SER A 536 8.20 -37.11 -2.30
N TYR A 537 8.25 -36.75 -3.59
CA TYR A 537 8.65 -37.72 -4.61
C TYR A 537 10.05 -38.29 -4.28
N PRO A 538 10.27 -39.60 -4.48
CA PRO A 538 11.58 -40.21 -4.28
C PRO A 538 12.57 -39.63 -5.29
N VAL A 539 13.74 -39.19 -4.80
CA VAL A 539 14.84 -38.71 -5.63
C VAL A 539 15.96 -39.72 -5.66
N LEU A 540 16.54 -39.90 -6.84
CA LEU A 540 17.65 -40.82 -7.01
C LEU A 540 18.96 -40.14 -6.61
N VAL A 541 19.69 -40.76 -5.68
CA VAL A 541 21.07 -40.41 -5.36
C VAL A 541 21.98 -41.47 -5.97
N GLN A 542 22.95 -41.03 -6.77
CA GLN A 542 23.94 -41.90 -7.39
C GLN A 542 25.34 -41.50 -6.94
N ILE A 543 26.04 -42.42 -6.28
CA ILE A 543 27.45 -42.23 -5.96
C ILE A 543 28.29 -42.95 -7.02
N GLN A 544 28.97 -42.21 -7.87
CA GLN A 544 29.76 -42.76 -8.98
C GLN A 544 31.14 -42.14 -9.01
N ASN A 545 32.16 -42.96 -9.27
CA ASN A 545 33.50 -42.46 -9.60
C ASN A 545 33.37 -41.65 -10.89
N THR A 546 33.44 -40.32 -10.80
CA THR A 546 33.67 -39.48 -11.98
C THR A 546 35.12 -39.66 -12.40
N GLU A 547 35.40 -40.74 -13.13
CA GLU A 547 36.46 -40.76 -14.12
C GLU A 547 35.79 -40.85 -15.50
N LEU A 548 36.00 -39.78 -16.27
CA LEU A 548 35.49 -39.41 -17.61
C LEU A 548 34.08 -38.81 -17.66
#